data_AF-A0A7C1S8B7-F1
#
_entry.id   AF-A0A7C1S8B7-F1
#
_cell.length_a   1.000
_cell.length_b   1.000
_cell.length_c   1.000
_cell.angle_alpha   90.00
_cell.angle_beta   90.00
_cell.angle_gamma   90.00
#
_symmetry.space_group_name_H-M   'P 1'
#
loop_
_entity.id
_entity.type
_entity.pdbx_description
1 polymer ?
#
loop_
_entity_poly.entity_id
_entity_poly.type
_entity_poly.pdbx_seq_one_letter_code
_entity_poly.pdbx_strand_id
1 'polypeptide(L)'
;MGKNDIRGNEEIFSKVLRAGRRTYFFDVRATRAEDYYLTITESKKFTNDDGSFHYKKHKIYLYKEDFQGFNELLQEMTDYILDEKGEEVISDRHQSDYIAPATASKIEDTPETASKIEDTPETETSAKTFTDVSFDDI
;
A
#
# COMPACT_ATOMS: atom_id res chain seq x y z
N MET A 1 -23.66 -5.42 27.86
CA MET A 1 -23.95 -5.82 26.46
C MET A 1 -22.74 -5.49 25.60
N GLY A 2 -22.32 -6.40 24.71
CA GLY A 2 -21.26 -6.13 23.74
C GLY A 2 -21.74 -5.24 22.59
N LYS A 3 -20.82 -4.49 21.96
CA LYS A 3 -21.07 -3.70 20.74
C LYS A 3 -20.37 -4.32 19.51
N ASN A 4 -20.38 -5.65 19.41
CA ASN A 4 -19.64 -6.38 18.37
C ASN A 4 -20.54 -7.15 17.40
N ASP A 5 -21.77 -7.48 17.76
CA ASP A 5 -22.62 -8.39 16.98
C ASP A 5 -23.26 -7.75 15.74
N ILE A 6 -23.26 -6.41 15.64
CA ILE A 6 -23.64 -5.67 14.42
C ILE A 6 -22.43 -5.52 13.47
N ARG A 7 -21.66 -6.61 13.29
CA ARG A 7 -20.51 -6.69 12.37
C ARG A 7 -20.50 -7.92 11.46
N GLY A 8 -21.34 -8.93 11.73
CA GLY A 8 -21.41 -10.14 10.89
C GLY A 8 -22.19 -9.96 9.58
N ASN A 9 -23.10 -8.99 9.53
CA ASN A 9 -24.06 -8.83 8.44
C ASN A 9 -23.78 -7.52 7.67
N GLU A 10 -23.54 -7.52 6.36
CA GLU A 10 -23.05 -8.61 5.50
C GLU A 10 -21.72 -8.19 4.87
N GLU A 11 -20.65 -8.91 5.16
CA GLU A 11 -19.36 -8.79 4.45
C GLU A 11 -19.12 -10.12 3.71
N ILE A 12 -19.57 -10.18 2.47
CA ILE A 12 -19.72 -11.41 1.67
C ILE A 12 -18.35 -11.90 1.20
N PHE A 13 -17.48 -10.95 0.84
CA PHE A 13 -16.13 -11.19 0.37
C PHE A 13 -15.28 -9.94 0.65
N SER A 14 -14.04 -10.11 1.09
CA SER A 14 -13.10 -8.99 1.22
C SER A 14 -11.70 -9.37 0.74
N LYS A 15 -11.00 -8.41 0.14
CA LYS A 15 -9.55 -8.47 -0.13
C LYS A 15 -8.85 -7.27 0.48
N VAL A 16 -7.62 -7.50 0.97
CA VAL A 16 -6.78 -6.46 1.59
C VAL A 16 -5.45 -6.35 0.85
N LEU A 17 -5.13 -5.16 0.36
CA LEU A 17 -3.85 -4.82 -0.26
C LEU A 17 -3.05 -3.89 0.66
N ARG A 18 -1.84 -4.29 1.03
CA ARG A 18 -0.91 -3.47 1.84
C ARG A 18 0.12 -2.79 0.94
N ALA A 19 0.22 -1.47 1.03
CA ALA A 19 1.12 -0.65 0.22
C ALA A 19 1.83 0.39 1.12
N GLY A 20 2.90 -0.07 1.81
CA GLY A 20 3.68 0.75 2.74
C GLY A 20 2.81 1.39 3.84
N ARG A 21 2.66 2.72 3.80
CA ARG A 21 1.84 3.49 4.76
C ARG A 21 0.33 3.48 4.46
N ARG A 22 -0.12 2.87 3.36
CA ARG A 22 -1.54 2.71 3.00
C ARG A 22 -1.94 1.24 3.09
N THR A 23 -3.22 1.00 3.41
CA THR A 23 -3.84 -0.33 3.29
C THR A 23 -5.22 -0.15 2.68
N TYR A 24 -5.46 -0.82 1.56
CA TYR A 24 -6.71 -0.80 0.83
C TYR A 24 -7.53 -2.04 1.19
N PHE A 25 -8.81 -1.84 1.45
CA PHE A 25 -9.81 -2.87 1.73
C PHE A 25 -10.87 -2.81 0.62
N PHE A 26 -11.20 -3.97 0.05
CA PHE A 26 -12.16 -4.12 -1.04
C PHE A 26 -13.25 -5.08 -0.59
N ASP A 27 -14.32 -4.53 -0.03
CA ASP A 27 -15.34 -5.28 0.72
C ASP A 27 -16.65 -5.34 -0.08
N VAL A 28 -17.09 -6.53 -0.47
CA VAL A 28 -18.37 -6.78 -1.15
C VAL A 28 -19.46 -7.01 -0.11
N ARG A 29 -20.56 -6.26 -0.19
CA ARG A 29 -21.58 -6.17 0.88
C ARG A 29 -22.98 -6.17 0.28
N ALA A 30 -23.95 -6.73 0.99
CA ALA A 30 -25.35 -6.72 0.57
C ALA A 30 -26.05 -5.41 0.95
N THR A 31 -27.00 -4.99 0.13
CA THR A 31 -28.05 -4.03 0.49
C THR A 31 -29.22 -4.74 1.19
N ARG A 32 -30.15 -3.97 1.75
CA ARG A 32 -31.43 -4.50 2.29
C ARG A 32 -32.33 -5.16 1.23
N ALA A 33 -32.01 -5.02 -0.05
CA ALA A 33 -32.70 -5.65 -1.18
C ALA A 33 -31.89 -6.83 -1.76
N GLU A 34 -30.94 -7.37 -0.97
CA GLU A 34 -30.03 -8.47 -1.30
C GLU A 34 -29.06 -8.24 -2.46
N ASP A 35 -29.19 -7.17 -3.25
CA ASP A 35 -28.20 -6.82 -4.28
C ASP A 35 -26.89 -6.28 -3.68
N TYR A 36 -25.78 -6.47 -4.39
CA TYR A 36 -24.42 -6.28 -3.89
C TYR A 36 -23.80 -4.96 -4.35
N TYR A 37 -23.05 -4.31 -3.45
CA TYR A 37 -22.22 -3.13 -3.73
C TYR A 37 -20.79 -3.35 -3.26
N LEU A 38 -19.86 -2.63 -3.87
CA LEU A 38 -18.44 -2.63 -3.48
C LEU A 38 -18.14 -1.45 -2.56
N THR A 39 -17.42 -1.73 -1.47
CA THR A 39 -16.86 -0.71 -0.59
C THR A 39 -15.34 -0.71 -0.73
N ILE A 40 -14.77 0.35 -1.28
CA ILE A 40 -13.31 0.53 -1.35
C ILE A 40 -12.89 1.46 -0.21
N THR A 41 -12.00 1.01 0.67
CA THR A 41 -11.50 1.82 1.79
C THR A 41 -9.98 1.92 1.75
N GLU A 42 -9.42 3.12 1.57
CA GLU A 42 -8.02 3.37 1.90
C GLU A 42 -7.91 3.74 3.39
N SER A 43 -7.02 3.07 4.12
CA SER A 43 -6.58 3.45 5.46
C SER A 43 -5.11 3.86 5.42
N LYS A 44 -4.83 5.16 5.59
CA LYS A 44 -3.47 5.71 5.54
C LYS A 44 -2.95 6.03 6.93
N LYS A 45 -1.77 5.53 7.26
CA LYS A 45 -1.03 5.88 8.48
C LYS A 45 -0.36 7.24 8.30
N PHE A 46 -0.70 8.16 9.19
CA PHE A 46 0.00 9.42 9.38
C PHE A 46 0.83 9.28 10.66
N THR A 47 2.12 9.62 10.57
CA THR A 47 3.02 9.74 11.73
C THR A 47 3.31 11.23 11.89
N ASN A 48 3.25 11.72 13.12
CA ASN A 48 3.56 13.09 13.50
C ASN A 48 5.04 13.18 13.95
N ASP A 49 5.57 14.39 14.09
CA ASP A 49 7.00 14.60 14.40
C ASP A 49 7.39 14.19 15.84
N ASP A 50 6.41 14.05 16.74
CA ASP A 50 6.55 13.48 18.08
C ASP A 50 6.58 11.93 18.10
N GLY A 51 6.53 11.30 16.93
CA GLY A 51 6.46 9.84 16.77
C GLY A 51 5.08 9.23 17.00
N SER A 52 4.08 10.02 17.42
CA SER A 52 2.69 9.56 17.52
C SER A 52 2.12 9.27 16.12
N PHE A 53 1.09 8.43 16.03
CA PHE A 53 0.47 8.10 14.75
C PHE A 53 -1.05 7.96 14.83
N HIS A 54 -1.70 8.26 13.71
CA HIS A 54 -3.14 8.07 13.53
C HIS A 54 -3.44 7.48 12.14
N TYR A 55 -4.64 6.94 11.97
CA TYR A 55 -5.10 6.42 10.68
C TYR A 55 -6.25 7.26 10.16
N LYS A 56 -6.08 7.85 8.96
CA LYS A 56 -7.18 8.50 8.24
C LYS A 56 -7.75 7.50 7.25
N LYS A 57 -9.08 7.34 7.24
CA LYS A 57 -9.78 6.49 6.28
C LYS A 57 -10.47 7.32 5.21
N HIS A 58 -10.27 6.95 3.96
CA HIS A 58 -11.03 7.42 2.80
C HIS A 58 -11.85 6.23 2.31
N LYS A 59 -13.15 6.44 2.04
CA LYS A 59 -14.07 5.35 1.65
C LYS A 59 -14.89 5.77 0.44
N ILE A 60 -14.98 4.88 -0.54
CA ILE A 60 -15.83 4.94 -1.71
C ILE A 60 -16.87 3.83 -1.57
N TYR A 61 -18.13 4.14 -1.87
CA TYR A 61 -19.17 3.15 -2.13
C TYR A 61 -19.43 3.18 -3.63
N LEU A 62 -19.43 2.03 -4.27
CA LEU A 62 -19.69 1.87 -5.69
C LEU A 62 -20.86 0.89 -5.85
N TYR A 63 -21.91 1.33 -6.53
CA TYR A 63 -23.08 0.50 -6.80
C TYR A 63 -22.97 -0.17 -8.17
N LYS A 64 -23.80 -1.18 -8.39
CA LYS A 64 -23.65 -2.19 -9.44
C LYS A 64 -23.88 -1.62 -10.85
N GLU A 65 -24.74 -0.61 -10.94
CA GLU A 65 -24.99 0.21 -12.12
C GLU A 65 -23.74 0.97 -12.60
N ASP A 66 -22.85 1.37 -11.68
CA ASP A 66 -21.64 2.13 -12.00
C ASP A 66 -20.44 1.23 -12.34
N PHE A 67 -20.51 -0.08 -12.06
CA PHE A 67 -19.37 -1.00 -12.14
C PHE A 67 -18.66 -1.00 -13.50
N GLN A 68 -19.40 -0.94 -14.60
CA GLN A 68 -18.80 -0.97 -15.94
C GLN A 68 -17.98 0.31 -16.20
N GLY A 69 -18.62 1.48 -16.17
CA GLY A 69 -17.95 2.75 -16.45
C GLY A 69 -16.85 3.09 -15.44
N PHE A 70 -17.00 2.68 -14.17
CA PHE A 70 -15.94 2.84 -13.17
C PHE A 70 -14.72 1.96 -13.49
N ASN A 71 -14.91 0.70 -13.89
CA ASN A 71 -13.80 -0.18 -14.25
C ASN A 71 -13.10 0.25 -15.55
N GLU A 72 -13.88 0.65 -16.57
CA GLU A 72 -13.37 1.15 -17.86
C GLU A 72 -12.48 2.40 -17.64
N LEU A 73 -13.00 3.42 -16.93
CA LEU A 73 -12.25 4.63 -16.64
C LEU A 73 -11.10 4.40 -15.65
N LEU A 74 -11.24 3.49 -14.68
CA LEU A 74 -10.13 3.15 -13.77
C LEU A 74 -8.98 2.52 -14.55
N GLN A 75 -9.28 1.59 -15.48
CA GLN A 75 -8.26 0.98 -16.32
C GLN A 75 -7.63 2.00 -17.27
N GLU A 76 -8.42 2.78 -18.01
CA GLU A 76 -7.89 3.81 -18.92
C GLU A 76 -6.92 4.76 -18.21
N MET A 77 -7.26 5.18 -16.99
CA MET A 77 -6.44 6.09 -16.19
C MET A 77 -5.21 5.42 -15.56
N THR A 78 -5.21 4.10 -15.30
CA THR A 78 -3.99 3.39 -14.87
C THR A 78 -3.07 3.10 -16.04
N ASP A 79 -3.62 2.67 -17.16
CA ASP A 79 -2.87 2.27 -18.34
C ASP A 79 -2.17 3.50 -18.95
N TYR A 80 -2.87 4.65 -19.03
CA TYR A 80 -2.27 5.93 -19.42
C TYR A 80 -1.09 6.36 -18.53
N ILE A 81 -1.14 6.12 -17.22
CA ILE A 81 -0.02 6.45 -16.31
C ILE A 81 1.20 5.56 -16.59
N LEU A 82 0.98 4.28 -16.88
CA LEU A 82 2.03 3.31 -17.19
C LEU A 82 2.65 3.57 -18.58
N ASP A 83 1.85 3.89 -19.59
CA ASP A 83 2.35 4.26 -20.93
C ASP A 83 3.19 5.55 -20.89
N GLU A 84 2.76 6.54 -20.11
CA GLU A 84 3.45 7.82 -19.99
C GLU A 84 4.72 7.79 -19.12
N LYS A 85 4.80 6.94 -18.09
CA LYS A 85 5.86 7.00 -17.07
C LYS A 85 6.55 5.66 -16.75
N GLY A 86 6.10 4.56 -17.36
CA GLY A 86 6.59 3.21 -17.10
C GLY A 86 6.15 2.66 -15.73
N GLU A 87 6.66 1.48 -15.41
CA GLU A 87 6.42 0.80 -14.11
C GLU A 87 7.31 1.34 -12.97
N GLU A 88 8.24 2.27 -13.26
CA GLU A 88 9.25 2.74 -12.30
C GLU A 88 8.65 3.67 -11.23
N VAL A 89 8.60 3.20 -9.98
CA VAL A 89 8.03 3.95 -8.84
C VAL A 89 9.05 4.97 -8.28
N ILE A 90 9.24 6.06 -9.02
CA ILE A 90 10.09 7.19 -8.59
C ILE A 90 9.44 7.91 -7.39
N SER A 91 9.98 7.72 -6.17
CA SER A 91 9.64 8.58 -5.03
C SER A 91 10.71 8.56 -3.93
N ASP A 92 11.00 9.74 -3.34
CA ASP A 92 12.01 9.94 -2.28
C ASP A 92 11.66 9.27 -0.92
N ARG A 93 10.58 8.49 -0.88
CA ARG A 93 9.95 7.96 0.34
C ARG A 93 9.53 6.49 0.24
N HIS A 94 9.82 5.82 -0.87
CA HIS A 94 9.77 4.36 -0.97
C HIS A 94 11.22 3.86 -1.04
N GLN A 95 11.67 3.16 0.01
CA GLN A 95 12.92 2.38 -0.07
C GLN A 95 12.72 1.24 -1.08
N SER A 96 13.77 0.89 -1.81
CA SER A 96 13.74 0.06 -3.02
C SER A 96 13.35 -1.40 -2.82
N ASP A 97 12.94 -1.79 -1.61
CA ASP A 97 12.77 -3.18 -1.17
C ASP A 97 11.35 -3.73 -1.43
N TYR A 98 10.53 -3.05 -2.25
CA TYR A 98 9.18 -3.52 -2.59
C TYR A 98 9.20 -4.60 -3.67
N ILE A 99 9.45 -5.84 -3.25
CA ILE A 99 9.27 -7.03 -4.09
C ILE A 99 7.77 -7.35 -4.16
N ALA A 100 7.17 -7.22 -5.34
CA ALA A 100 5.81 -7.69 -5.60
C ALA A 100 5.77 -9.23 -5.59
N PRO A 101 4.90 -9.88 -4.79
CA PRO A 101 4.84 -11.34 -4.73
C PRO A 101 4.12 -11.93 -5.95
N ALA A 102 4.91 -12.37 -6.94
CA ALA A 102 4.42 -13.15 -8.07
C ALA A 102 3.83 -14.50 -7.62
N THR A 103 2.85 -15.02 -8.38
CA THR A 103 2.13 -16.25 -8.06
C THR A 103 2.75 -17.50 -8.71
N ALA A 104 2.65 -18.65 -8.01
CA ALA A 104 3.17 -19.98 -8.38
C ALA A 104 4.71 -20.16 -8.27
N SER A 105 5.26 -21.34 -7.93
CA SER A 105 4.66 -22.62 -7.48
C SER A 105 5.63 -23.51 -6.68
N LYS A 106 5.07 -24.33 -5.78
CA LYS A 106 5.56 -25.61 -5.19
C LYS A 106 7.07 -25.85 -4.94
N ILE A 107 7.39 -25.98 -3.64
CA ILE A 107 8.04 -27.16 -2.98
C ILE A 107 9.22 -27.84 -3.70
N GLU A 108 10.42 -27.76 -3.12
CA GLU A 108 11.16 -28.95 -2.62
C GLU A 108 12.27 -28.55 -1.63
N ASP A 109 12.68 -29.50 -0.79
CA ASP A 109 13.35 -29.27 0.51
C ASP A 109 14.30 -30.45 0.79
N THR A 110 15.49 -30.38 1.42
CA THR A 110 16.40 -29.35 2.02
C THR A 110 17.81 -30.06 2.14
N PRO A 111 18.88 -29.68 2.91
CA PRO A 111 19.11 -28.57 3.85
C PRO A 111 20.53 -27.88 3.78
N GLU A 112 20.80 -27.06 4.79
CA GLU A 112 22.08 -26.68 5.45
C GLU A 112 23.47 -26.99 4.84
N THR A 113 24.35 -25.97 4.84
CA THR A 113 25.72 -26.03 5.39
C THR A 113 26.14 -24.61 5.85
N ALA A 114 26.88 -24.47 6.95
CA ALA A 114 27.25 -23.18 7.57
C ALA A 114 28.77 -22.92 7.62
N SER A 115 29.20 -21.65 7.63
CA SER A 115 30.60 -21.22 7.85
C SER A 115 30.71 -19.76 8.36
N LYS A 116 31.82 -19.42 9.06
CA LYS A 116 32.17 -18.08 9.62
C LYS A 116 33.71 -18.04 9.98
N ILE A 117 34.35 -17.00 10.54
CA ILE A 117 33.97 -16.10 11.65
C ILE A 117 34.15 -14.59 11.36
N GLU A 118 35.38 -14.08 11.36
CA GLU A 118 35.89 -12.80 10.76
C GLU A 118 34.85 -11.73 10.36
N ASP A 119 34.73 -10.52 10.92
CA ASP A 119 35.45 -9.74 11.96
C ASP A 119 36.80 -9.06 11.58
N THR A 120 36.76 -7.74 11.32
CA THR A 120 37.49 -6.67 12.06
C THR A 120 37.07 -5.24 11.58
N PRO A 121 37.34 -4.14 12.33
CA PRO A 121 36.63 -2.84 12.19
C PRO A 121 37.49 -1.60 11.78
N GLU A 122 36.90 -0.40 11.94
CA GLU A 122 37.47 0.98 11.79
C GLU A 122 37.56 1.53 10.34
N THR A 123 37.53 2.85 10.06
CA THR A 123 37.53 4.07 10.91
C THR A 123 36.61 5.19 10.34
N GLU A 124 36.54 6.37 10.98
CA GLU A 124 35.60 7.48 10.72
C GLU A 124 36.06 8.56 9.70
N THR A 125 35.17 9.55 9.47
CA THR A 125 35.39 11.00 9.12
C THR A 125 35.09 11.48 7.68
N SER A 126 34.96 12.82 7.55
CA SER A 126 34.51 13.61 6.37
C SER A 126 33.03 13.44 5.99
N ALA A 127 32.05 14.24 6.42
CA ALA A 127 31.92 15.69 6.68
C ALA A 127 31.61 16.58 5.44
N LYS A 128 30.30 16.89 5.30
CA LYS A 128 29.72 18.11 4.72
C LYS A 128 30.04 18.51 3.26
N THR A 129 29.08 18.24 2.37
CA THR A 129 28.67 19.20 1.32
C THR A 129 27.14 19.29 1.28
N PHE A 130 26.58 20.11 2.17
CA PHE A 130 25.18 20.56 2.06
C PHE A 130 25.16 21.71 1.03
N THR A 131 24.29 21.63 0.03
CA THR A 131 24.18 22.69 -0.99
C THR A 131 23.51 23.91 -0.39
N ASP A 132 24.30 24.93 -0.10
CA ASP A 132 23.81 26.24 0.33
C ASP A 132 23.09 26.93 -0.84
N VAL A 133 21.85 27.38 -0.61
CA VAL A 133 21.01 28.06 -1.60
C VAL A 133 20.41 29.30 -0.95
N SER A 134 21.07 30.43 -1.16
CA SER A 134 20.61 31.74 -0.71
C SER A 134 19.41 32.20 -1.52
N PHE A 135 18.26 32.38 -0.86
CA PHE A 135 17.08 33.05 -1.42
C PHE A 135 17.01 34.51 -0.95
N ASP A 136 17.81 35.34 -1.60
CA ASP A 136 17.49 36.76 -1.80
C ASP A 136 17.06 36.92 -3.27
N ASP A 137 16.08 37.80 -3.55
CA ASP A 137 15.38 37.99 -4.83
C ASP A 137 14.58 36.79 -5.39
N ILE A 138 13.38 36.54 -4.83
CA ILE A 138 12.10 36.39 -5.58
C ILE A 138 10.87 36.50 -4.66
#